data_AF-A0A9C6TZQ4-F1
#
_entry.id   AF-A0A9C6TZQ4-F1
#
_cell.length_a   1.000
_cell.length_b   1.000
_cell.length_c   1.000
_cell.angle_alpha   90.00
_cell.angle_beta   90.00
_cell.angle_gamma   90.00
#
_symmetry.space_group_name_H-M   'P 1'
#
loop_
_entity.id
_entity.type
_entity.pdbx_description
1 polymer ?
#
loop_
_entity_poly.entity_id
_entity_poly.type
_entity_poly.pdbx_seq_one_letter_code
_entity_poly.pdbx_strand_id
1 'polypeptide(L)'
;MDLGNGRTIRFWEDSWLPNGVLKDLFPRLYSVSTLTGSVVGECGFWDGFEWIWSFQWRRALFQWELDLVNQLHETLRTMKPIDAREDSVVWKFDRTCVFSTKSCTQALHAEVLPEEITSYSFTSAVWKDFVPPRIELLSWFMLIERVNTKDRLGKLHVIDQNDTLCVLCCKSEETAFHLFLGCGITWQVWCAWLLALGRSWCLSGTLKDHFESWTTVAARKVDRKRWFMGFFAVVWTI
;
A
#
# COMPACT_ATOMS: atom_id res chain seq x y z
N MET A 1 17.08 -3.29 9.78
CA MET A 1 18.30 -2.58 10.21
C MET A 1 19.47 -3.53 10.02
N ASP A 2 20.66 -2.99 9.83
CA ASP A 2 21.91 -3.74 9.78
C ASP A 2 22.76 -3.41 11.00
N LEU A 3 23.23 -4.44 11.70
CA LEU A 3 23.94 -4.29 12.96
C LEU A 3 25.38 -3.81 12.72
N GLY A 4 25.69 -2.63 13.26
CA GLY A 4 27.04 -2.10 13.40
C GLY A 4 27.45 -2.14 14.87
N ASN A 5 27.69 -0.97 15.46
CA ASN A 5 28.09 -0.81 16.86
C ASN A 5 26.94 -1.07 17.88
N GLY A 6 25.71 -1.26 17.43
CA GLY A 6 24.56 -1.59 18.26
C GLY A 6 24.08 -0.45 19.17
N ARG A 7 24.45 0.80 18.91
CA ARG A 7 24.10 1.96 19.76
C ARG A 7 22.72 2.55 19.48
N THR A 8 22.15 2.25 18.32
CA THR A 8 20.85 2.80 17.89
C THR A 8 19.77 1.73 17.74
N ILE A 9 20.18 0.49 17.51
CA ILE A 9 19.27 -0.64 17.33
C ILE A 9 18.81 -1.11 18.70
N ARG A 10 17.50 -1.15 18.90
CA ARG A 10 16.88 -1.75 20.10
C ARG A 10 16.90 -3.27 19.99
N PHE A 11 17.37 -3.92 21.05
CA PHE A 11 17.60 -5.36 21.05
C PHE A 11 16.32 -6.15 20.75
N TRP A 12 15.23 -5.87 21.47
CA TRP A 12 13.99 -6.64 21.33
C TRP A 12 13.06 -6.11 20.24
N GLU A 13 13.03 -4.80 20.04
CA GLU A 13 11.95 -4.11 19.31
C GLU A 13 12.23 -3.89 17.83
N ASP A 14 13.51 -3.83 17.43
CA ASP A 14 13.89 -3.54 16.05
C ASP A 14 14.13 -4.81 15.22
N SER A 15 13.86 -4.73 13.92
CA SER A 15 14.16 -5.82 12.97
C SER A 15 15.60 -5.69 12.47
N TRP A 16 16.54 -6.22 13.26
CA TRP A 16 17.96 -6.30 12.91
C TRP A 16 18.43 -7.74 12.64
N LEU A 17 17.58 -8.74 12.88
CA LEU A 17 17.80 -10.13 12.48
C LEU A 17 17.07 -10.46 11.17
N PRO A 18 17.60 -11.41 10.36
CA PRO A 18 16.93 -11.88 9.16
C PRO A 18 15.59 -12.57 9.47
N ASN A 19 15.47 -13.19 10.63
CA ASN A 19 14.30 -13.98 11.03
C ASN A 19 13.13 -13.13 11.57
N GLY A 20 13.28 -11.80 11.65
CA GLY A 20 12.24 -10.89 12.16
C GLY A 20 12.65 -10.18 13.44
N VAL A 21 11.66 -9.70 14.20
CA VAL A 21 11.86 -8.97 15.44
C VAL A 21 11.89 -9.94 16.62
N LEU A 22 12.86 -9.80 17.53
CA LEU A 22 13.03 -10.74 18.65
C LEU A 22 11.81 -10.79 19.59
N LYS A 23 11.12 -9.67 19.82
CA LYS A 23 9.90 -9.65 20.65
C LYS A 23 8.77 -10.54 20.08
N ASP A 24 8.70 -10.66 18.76
CA ASP A 24 7.65 -11.42 18.07
C ASP A 24 8.02 -12.91 18.00
N LEU A 25 9.32 -13.21 17.87
CA LEU A 25 9.87 -14.57 17.89
C LEU A 25 9.88 -15.19 19.30
N PHE A 26 10.21 -14.40 20.32
CA PHE A 26 10.31 -14.85 21.70
C PHE A 26 9.48 -13.98 22.65
N PRO A 27 8.14 -13.90 22.47
CA PRO A 27 7.27 -13.02 23.25
C PRO A 27 7.30 -13.35 24.74
N ARG A 28 7.52 -14.63 25.08
CA ARG A 28 7.64 -15.07 26.47
C ARG A 28 8.90 -14.51 27.12
N LEU A 29 10.06 -14.60 26.46
CA LEU A 29 11.33 -14.06 26.98
C LEU A 29 11.29 -12.54 27.06
N TYR A 30 10.72 -11.88 26.06
CA TYR A 30 10.50 -10.44 26.06
C TYR A 30 9.72 -9.97 27.31
N SER A 31 8.63 -10.67 27.65
CA SER A 31 7.80 -10.32 28.81
C SER A 31 8.53 -10.40 30.17
N VAL A 32 9.57 -11.22 30.27
CA VAL A 32 10.35 -11.43 31.50
C VAL A 32 11.74 -10.79 31.45
N SER A 33 12.12 -10.16 30.34
CA SER A 33 13.41 -9.47 30.19
C SER A 33 13.41 -8.11 30.89
N THR A 34 14.55 -7.73 31.46
CA THR A 34 14.80 -6.34 31.92
C THR A 34 15.40 -5.47 30.83
N LEU A 35 15.80 -6.05 29.68
CA LEU A 35 16.45 -5.36 28.56
C LEU A 35 15.43 -4.73 27.56
N THR A 36 14.16 -4.64 27.94
CA THR A 36 13.12 -4.02 27.11
C THR A 36 13.44 -2.55 26.89
N GLY A 37 13.56 -2.11 25.65
CA GLY A 37 14.00 -0.75 25.29
C GLY A 37 15.52 -0.51 25.32
N SER A 38 16.33 -1.50 25.71
CA SER A 38 17.79 -1.39 25.66
C SER A 38 18.33 -1.55 24.24
N VAL A 39 19.46 -0.89 23.97
CA VAL A 39 20.15 -1.02 22.68
C VAL A 39 21.06 -2.25 22.66
N VAL A 40 21.30 -2.80 21.48
CA VAL A 40 22.06 -4.05 21.31
C VAL A 40 23.45 -3.99 21.95
N GLY A 41 24.12 -2.85 21.85
CA GLY A 41 25.46 -2.62 22.42
C GLY A 41 25.50 -2.58 23.95
N GLU A 42 24.35 -2.48 24.63
CA GLU A 42 24.24 -2.56 26.10
C GLU A 42 23.82 -3.95 26.58
N CYS A 43 23.43 -4.84 25.68
CA CYS A 43 22.94 -6.19 26.01
C CYS A 43 24.06 -7.23 26.16
N GLY A 44 25.32 -6.80 26.25
CA GLY A 44 26.47 -7.68 26.35
C GLY A 44 27.78 -6.92 26.57
N PHE A 45 28.88 -7.66 26.53
CA PHE A 45 30.22 -7.10 26.67
C PHE A 45 31.24 -7.90 25.86
N TRP A 46 32.37 -7.27 25.53
CA TRP A 46 33.51 -7.95 24.93
C TRP A 46 34.40 -8.57 26.01
N ASP A 47 34.70 -9.85 25.88
CA ASP A 47 35.68 -10.54 26.74
C ASP A 47 37.13 -10.41 26.25
N GLY A 48 37.32 -9.70 25.12
CA GLY A 48 38.59 -9.51 24.43
C GLY A 48 38.69 -10.27 23.10
N PHE A 49 37.86 -11.30 22.88
CA PHE A 49 37.86 -12.12 21.66
C PHE A 49 36.47 -12.21 21.03
N GLU A 50 35.44 -12.41 21.85
CA GLU A 50 34.07 -12.58 21.41
C GLU A 50 33.10 -11.68 22.19
N TRP A 51 31.96 -11.43 21.55
CA TRP A 51 30.87 -10.71 22.18
C TRP A 51 30.06 -11.69 23.04
N ILE A 52 30.00 -11.42 24.34
CA ILE A 52 29.22 -12.20 25.30
C ILE A 52 27.91 -11.49 25.58
N TRP A 53 26.80 -12.13 25.23
CA TRP A 53 25.46 -11.65 25.55
C TRP A 53 25.17 -11.78 27.05
N SER A 54 24.71 -10.68 27.66
CA SER A 54 24.34 -10.61 29.07
C SER A 54 22.83 -10.47 29.20
N PHE A 55 22.13 -11.60 29.28
CA PHE A 55 20.68 -11.58 29.44
C PHE A 55 20.28 -11.39 30.90
N GLN A 56 19.45 -10.38 31.13
CA GLN A 56 18.93 -10.06 32.45
C GLN A 56 17.41 -10.31 32.49
N TRP A 57 16.98 -11.02 33.53
CA TRP A 57 15.60 -11.49 33.70
C TRP A 57 15.01 -10.94 35.00
N ARG A 58 13.72 -10.55 34.95
CA ARG A 58 12.98 -10.02 36.11
C ARG A 58 12.75 -11.05 37.21
N ARG A 59 12.86 -12.34 36.89
CA ARG A 59 12.69 -13.48 37.79
C ARG A 59 13.52 -14.67 37.33
N ALA A 60 13.65 -15.67 38.21
CA ALA A 60 14.16 -16.98 37.82
C ALA A 60 13.29 -17.58 36.70
N LEU A 61 13.96 -18.14 35.69
CA LEU A 61 13.32 -18.75 34.54
C LEU A 61 12.84 -20.17 34.88
N PHE A 62 11.71 -20.56 34.30
CA PHE A 62 11.25 -21.94 34.36
C PHE A 62 12.03 -22.82 33.38
N GLN A 63 11.99 -24.14 33.56
CA GLN A 63 12.72 -25.09 32.70
C GLN A 63 12.38 -24.91 31.21
N TRP A 64 11.10 -24.75 30.86
CA TRP A 64 10.69 -24.52 29.48
C TRP A 64 11.09 -23.14 28.92
N GLU A 65 11.40 -22.16 29.78
CA GLU A 65 11.94 -20.86 29.36
C GLU A 65 13.44 -20.96 29.07
N LEU A 66 14.15 -21.91 29.70
CA LEU A 66 15.58 -22.17 29.41
C LEU A 66 15.77 -22.70 27.98
N ASP A 67 14.86 -23.54 27.50
CA ASP A 67 14.90 -24.02 26.11
C ASP A 67 14.76 -22.86 25.11
N LEU A 68 13.92 -21.87 25.42
CA LEU A 68 13.80 -20.66 24.61
C LEU A 68 15.06 -19.79 24.67
N VAL A 69 15.72 -19.70 25.83
CA VAL A 69 16.99 -18.98 25.97
C VAL A 69 18.10 -19.65 25.15
N ASN A 70 18.14 -20.99 25.11
CA ASN A 70 19.08 -21.72 24.25
C ASN A 70 18.84 -21.41 22.77
N GLN A 71 17.58 -21.39 22.32
CA GLN A 71 17.24 -21.02 20.95
C GLN A 71 17.61 -19.57 20.62
N LEU A 72 17.41 -18.65 21.57
CA LEU A 72 17.83 -17.26 21.45
C LEU A 72 19.36 -17.15 21.31
N HIS A 73 20.12 -17.86 22.15
CA HIS A 73 21.58 -17.90 22.07
C HIS A 73 22.08 -18.40 20.71
N GLU A 74 21.51 -19.49 20.19
CA GLU A 74 21.89 -20.02 18.88
C GLU A 74 21.56 -19.04 17.75
N THR A 75 20.41 -18.35 17.83
CA THR A 75 20.04 -17.30 16.87
C THR A 75 21.03 -16.14 16.87
N LEU A 76 21.55 -15.79 18.06
CA LEU A 76 22.46 -14.66 18.26
C LEU A 76 23.94 -15.03 18.12
N ARG A 77 24.27 -16.31 17.99
CA ARG A 77 25.64 -16.83 17.93
C ARG A 77 26.45 -16.22 16.79
N THR A 78 25.81 -15.97 15.65
CA THR A 78 26.46 -15.39 14.47
C THR A 78 26.46 -13.86 14.47
N MET A 79 25.81 -13.23 15.44
CA MET A 79 25.62 -11.79 15.51
C MET A 79 26.53 -11.18 16.57
N LYS A 80 27.35 -10.22 16.16
CA LYS A 80 28.21 -9.45 17.06
C LYS A 80 28.23 -7.99 16.62
N PRO A 81 28.15 -7.04 17.58
CA PRO A 81 28.42 -5.64 17.27
C PRO A 81 29.81 -5.47 16.67
N ILE A 82 30.01 -4.46 15.84
CA ILE A 82 31.32 -4.10 15.27
C ILE A 82 31.52 -2.62 15.51
N ASP A 83 32.38 -2.24 16.46
CA ASP A 83 32.58 -0.85 16.87
C ASP A 83 33.04 0.07 15.73
N ALA A 84 33.75 -0.48 14.75
CA ALA A 84 34.23 0.27 13.59
C ALA A 84 33.13 0.63 12.59
N ARG A 85 31.90 0.11 12.75
CA ARG A 85 30.78 0.30 11.82
C ARG A 85 29.59 0.91 12.57
N GLU A 86 28.98 1.94 12.01
CA GLU A 86 27.72 2.46 12.54
C GLU A 86 26.54 1.59 12.13
N ASP A 87 25.54 1.52 13.01
CA ASP A 87 24.25 0.92 12.68
C ASP A 87 23.61 1.61 11.48
N SER A 88 22.94 0.86 10.61
CA SER A 88 22.27 1.46 9.45
C SER A 88 20.85 0.95 9.21
N VAL A 89 20.00 1.84 8.69
CA VAL A 89 18.63 1.48 8.29
C VAL A 89 18.68 0.89 6.89
N VAL A 90 18.16 -0.32 6.75
CA VAL A 90 18.11 -1.07 5.48
C VAL A 90 16.70 -0.99 4.92
N TRP A 91 16.59 -0.48 3.69
CA TRP A 91 15.35 -0.49 2.93
C TRP A 91 15.17 -1.82 2.20
N LYS A 92 14.34 -2.72 2.73
CA LYS A 92 14.16 -4.09 2.21
C LYS A 92 13.49 -4.16 0.82
N PHE A 93 12.84 -3.08 0.37
CA PHE A 93 12.12 -3.03 -0.90
C PHE A 93 12.94 -2.48 -2.07
N ASP A 94 14.27 -2.41 -1.93
CA ASP A 94 15.17 -2.13 -3.05
C ASP A 94 16.44 -2.98 -2.95
N ARG A 95 17.01 -3.34 -4.10
CA ARG A 95 18.26 -4.13 -4.19
C ARG A 95 19.47 -3.37 -3.66
N THR A 96 19.43 -2.04 -3.70
CA THR A 96 20.50 -1.20 -3.17
C THR A 96 20.43 -1.04 -1.66
N CYS A 97 19.36 -1.52 -1.02
CA CYS A 97 19.10 -1.36 0.41
C CYS A 97 18.99 0.10 0.90
N VAL A 98 18.94 1.07 -0.03
CA VAL A 98 18.82 2.50 0.26
C VAL A 98 17.38 2.95 0.04
N PHE A 99 16.88 3.77 0.97
CA PHE A 99 15.57 4.38 0.82
C PHE A 99 15.56 5.37 -0.34
N SER A 100 14.53 5.27 -1.20
CA SER A 100 14.22 6.32 -2.16
C SER A 100 12.71 6.54 -2.17
N THR A 101 12.28 7.77 -2.47
CA THR A 101 10.85 8.07 -2.63
C THR A 101 10.23 7.21 -3.73
N LYS A 102 10.98 6.90 -4.79
CA LYS A 102 10.57 6.01 -5.89
C LYS A 102 10.36 4.57 -5.43
N SER A 103 11.29 3.98 -4.69
CA SER A 103 11.16 2.60 -4.21
C SER A 103 10.07 2.47 -3.15
N CYS A 104 9.88 3.50 -2.32
CA CYS A 104 8.76 3.59 -1.38
C CYS A 104 7.41 3.64 -2.09
N THR A 105 7.24 4.53 -3.07
CA THR A 105 5.98 4.58 -3.83
C THR A 105 5.73 3.27 -4.56
N GLN A 106 6.75 2.65 -5.18
CA GLN A 106 6.59 1.35 -5.82
C GLN A 106 6.15 0.25 -4.85
N ALA A 107 6.74 0.17 -3.66
CA ALA A 107 6.34 -0.78 -2.63
C ALA A 107 4.88 -0.55 -2.17
N LEU A 108 4.50 0.71 -1.92
CA LEU A 108 3.13 1.07 -1.56
C LEU A 108 2.13 0.78 -2.69
N HIS A 109 2.51 1.04 -3.94
CA HIS A 109 1.68 0.75 -5.10
C HIS A 109 1.42 -0.74 -5.25
N ALA A 110 2.44 -1.59 -5.03
CA ALA A 110 2.29 -3.05 -5.09
C ALA A 110 1.35 -3.62 -4.01
N GLU A 111 1.28 -2.98 -2.84
CA GLU A 111 0.39 -3.42 -1.75
C GLU A 111 -1.05 -2.87 -1.88
N VAL A 112 -1.24 -1.72 -2.54
CA VAL A 112 -2.51 -0.97 -2.48
C VAL A 112 -3.33 -1.04 -3.78
N LEU A 113 -2.69 -1.28 -4.93
CA LEU A 113 -3.36 -1.31 -6.23
C LEU A 113 -3.02 -2.58 -7.00
N PRO A 114 -3.98 -3.21 -7.69
CA PRO A 114 -3.70 -4.30 -8.61
C PRO A 114 -2.65 -3.90 -9.65
N GLU A 115 -1.71 -4.80 -9.95
CA GLU A 115 -0.60 -4.58 -10.89
C GLU A 115 -1.10 -4.06 -12.26
N GLU A 116 -2.27 -4.50 -12.68
CA GLU A 116 -2.95 -4.08 -13.90
C GLU A 116 -3.29 -2.58 -13.95
N ILE A 117 -3.73 -2.00 -12.83
CA ILE A 117 -4.08 -0.57 -12.71
C ILE A 117 -2.83 0.29 -12.66
N THR A 118 -1.74 -0.24 -12.10
CA THR A 118 -0.43 0.45 -12.03
C THR A 118 0.38 0.36 -13.31
N SER A 119 -0.09 -0.38 -14.33
CA SER A 119 0.64 -0.52 -15.59
C SER A 119 0.86 0.83 -16.29
N TYR A 120 2.05 1.02 -16.85
CA TYR A 120 2.41 2.25 -17.57
C TYR A 120 1.48 2.51 -18.76
N SER A 121 1.02 1.46 -19.44
CA SER A 121 0.08 1.56 -20.56
C SER A 121 -1.28 2.11 -20.13
N PHE A 122 -1.81 1.70 -18.97
CA PHE A 122 -3.08 2.17 -18.46
C PHE A 122 -2.99 3.61 -17.95
N THR A 123 -2.00 3.89 -17.09
CA THR A 123 -1.78 5.24 -16.53
C THR A 123 -1.51 6.27 -17.62
N SER A 124 -0.64 5.98 -18.59
CA SER A 124 -0.37 6.89 -19.71
C SER A 124 -1.55 7.06 -20.67
N ALA A 125 -2.57 6.20 -20.63
CA ALA A 125 -3.80 6.37 -21.39
C ALA A 125 -4.76 7.39 -20.76
N VAL A 126 -4.71 7.55 -19.43
CA VAL A 126 -5.50 8.53 -18.68
C VAL A 126 -4.91 9.94 -18.84
N TRP A 127 -3.59 10.07 -18.68
CA TRP A 127 -2.88 11.35 -18.74
C TRP A 127 -2.49 11.67 -20.20
N LYS A 128 -3.37 12.36 -20.92
CA LYS A 128 -3.18 12.71 -22.35
C LYS A 128 -3.23 14.20 -22.65
N ASP A 129 -3.46 15.03 -21.64
CA ASP A 129 -3.62 16.49 -21.75
C ASP A 129 -4.78 16.86 -22.70
N PHE A 130 -5.82 16.01 -22.77
CA PHE A 130 -6.99 16.27 -23.61
C PHE A 130 -8.04 17.13 -22.91
N VAL A 131 -8.05 17.12 -21.58
CA VAL A 131 -8.96 17.88 -20.72
C VAL A 131 -8.16 18.51 -19.56
N PRO A 132 -8.70 19.50 -18.83
CA PRO A 132 -8.01 20.07 -17.68
C PRO A 132 -7.57 19.02 -16.65
N PRO A 133 -6.42 19.17 -15.98
CA PRO A 133 -5.87 18.16 -15.06
C PRO A 133 -6.83 17.69 -13.96
N ARG A 134 -7.72 18.58 -13.49
CA ARG A 134 -8.75 18.22 -12.49
C ARG A 134 -9.72 17.14 -12.98
N ILE A 135 -10.01 17.11 -14.28
CA ILE A 135 -10.92 16.13 -14.89
C ILE A 135 -10.19 14.80 -15.09
N GLU A 136 -8.95 14.83 -15.55
CA GLU A 136 -8.10 13.62 -15.64
C GLU A 136 -7.91 13.00 -14.26
N LEU A 137 -7.71 13.82 -13.22
CA LEU A 137 -7.59 13.37 -11.83
C LEU A 137 -8.88 12.74 -11.30
N LEU A 138 -10.05 13.33 -11.57
CA LEU A 138 -11.33 12.74 -11.21
C LEU A 138 -11.52 11.38 -11.88
N SER A 139 -11.23 11.29 -13.19
CA SER A 139 -11.30 10.03 -13.91
C SER A 139 -10.31 9.00 -13.39
N TRP A 140 -9.09 9.41 -13.04
CA TRP A 140 -8.12 8.53 -12.38
C TRP A 140 -8.69 7.98 -11.08
N PHE A 141 -9.22 8.83 -10.19
CA PHE A 141 -9.84 8.39 -8.94
C PHE A 141 -11.02 7.45 -9.15
N MET A 142 -11.82 7.68 -10.18
CA MET A 142 -12.91 6.79 -10.57
C MET A 142 -12.38 5.42 -10.99
N LEU A 143 -11.36 5.38 -11.85
CA LEU A 143 -10.77 4.13 -12.35
C LEU A 143 -10.11 3.28 -11.27
N ILE A 144 -9.56 3.92 -10.23
CA ILE A 144 -8.99 3.22 -9.06
C ILE A 144 -10.01 3.02 -7.92
N GLU A 145 -11.28 3.37 -8.14
CA GLU A 145 -12.38 3.28 -7.17
C GLU A 145 -12.08 4.02 -5.84
N ARG A 146 -11.42 5.16 -5.93
CA ARG A 146 -11.08 6.06 -4.82
C ARG A 146 -11.80 7.41 -4.90
N VAL A 147 -12.96 7.47 -5.54
CA VAL A 147 -13.86 8.63 -5.45
C VAL A 147 -14.54 8.62 -4.07
N ASN A 148 -15.02 9.78 -3.61
CA ASN A 148 -15.73 9.91 -2.33
C ASN A 148 -17.20 9.47 -2.47
N THR A 149 -17.43 8.23 -2.87
CA THR A 149 -18.75 7.61 -2.89
C THR A 149 -19.22 7.30 -1.48
N LYS A 150 -20.54 7.28 -1.24
CA LYS A 150 -21.10 7.03 0.09
C LYS A 150 -20.67 5.69 0.68
N ASP A 151 -20.52 4.63 -0.12
CA ASP A 151 -20.03 3.34 0.38
C ASP A 151 -18.64 3.48 1.03
N ARG A 152 -17.76 4.29 0.43
CA ARG A 152 -16.40 4.52 0.90
C ARG A 152 -16.38 5.47 2.09
N LEU A 153 -17.19 6.54 2.05
CA LEU A 153 -17.32 7.47 3.17
C LEU A 153 -17.88 6.78 4.42
N GLY A 154 -18.83 5.85 4.25
CA GLY A 154 -19.36 5.03 5.33
C GLY A 154 -18.31 4.09 5.94
N LYS A 155 -17.51 3.42 5.10
CA LYS A 155 -16.36 2.60 5.56
C LYS A 155 -15.32 3.42 6.33
N LEU A 156 -15.15 4.69 5.96
CA LEU A 156 -14.26 5.65 6.64
C LEU A 156 -14.92 6.32 7.86
N HIS A 157 -16.16 5.97 8.21
CA HIS A 157 -16.92 6.54 9.33
C HIS A 157 -17.10 8.08 9.23
N VAL A 158 -17.11 8.62 8.01
CA VAL A 158 -17.37 10.05 7.74
C VAL A 158 -18.87 10.34 7.71
N ILE A 159 -19.67 9.38 7.24
CA ILE A 159 -21.14 9.43 7.21
C ILE A 159 -21.72 8.20 7.93
N ASP A 160 -23.04 8.23 8.21
CA ASP A 160 -23.75 7.08 8.76
C ASP A 160 -23.65 5.88 7.80
N GLN A 161 -23.31 4.70 8.33
CA GLN A 161 -23.16 3.47 7.55
C GLN A 161 -24.48 3.00 6.91
N ASN A 162 -25.62 3.54 7.35
CA ASN A 162 -26.93 3.27 6.75
C ASN A 162 -27.26 4.21 5.59
N ASP A 163 -26.55 5.34 5.44
CA ASP A 163 -26.74 6.30 4.33
C ASP A 163 -25.81 5.98 3.17
N THR A 164 -25.95 4.79 2.60
CA THR A 164 -25.14 4.33 1.46
C THR A 164 -25.87 4.36 0.13
N LEU A 165 -27.13 4.80 0.10
CA LEU A 165 -27.91 4.85 -1.15
C LEU A 165 -27.39 5.93 -2.10
N CYS A 166 -27.32 5.55 -3.38
CA CYS A 166 -26.94 6.40 -4.51
C CYS A 166 -27.69 7.73 -4.52
N VAL A 167 -26.94 8.84 -4.54
CA VAL A 167 -27.48 10.21 -4.58
C VAL A 167 -28.36 10.48 -5.81
N LEU A 168 -28.11 9.78 -6.91
CA LEU A 168 -28.86 9.97 -8.15
C LEU A 168 -30.16 9.17 -8.14
N CYS A 169 -30.07 7.84 -7.98
CA CYS A 169 -31.24 6.97 -8.17
C CYS A 169 -31.96 6.58 -6.88
N CYS A 170 -31.34 6.71 -5.72
CA CYS A 170 -31.85 6.29 -4.41
C CYS A 170 -32.31 4.82 -4.32
N LYS A 171 -31.84 3.94 -5.21
CA LYS A 171 -32.31 2.53 -5.32
C LYS A 171 -31.29 1.48 -4.88
N SER A 172 -30.01 1.78 -5.02
CA SER A 172 -28.92 0.85 -4.72
C SER A 172 -27.75 1.59 -4.09
N GLU A 173 -26.82 0.84 -3.52
CA GLU A 173 -25.62 1.37 -2.89
C GLU A 173 -24.79 2.23 -3.86
N GLU A 174 -24.32 3.38 -3.39
CA GLU A 174 -23.45 4.28 -4.11
C GLU A 174 -22.02 3.76 -4.10
N THR A 175 -21.72 2.84 -5.00
CA THR A 175 -20.33 2.47 -5.32
C THR A 175 -19.82 3.33 -6.48
N ALA A 176 -18.49 3.42 -6.66
CA ALA A 176 -17.92 4.11 -7.83
C ALA A 176 -18.48 3.55 -9.15
N PHE A 177 -18.56 2.23 -9.28
CA PHE A 177 -19.16 1.59 -10.45
C PHE A 177 -20.62 1.99 -10.64
N HIS A 178 -21.43 1.93 -9.57
CA HIS A 178 -22.84 2.30 -9.67
C HIS A 178 -23.01 3.78 -10.03
N LEU A 179 -22.31 4.70 -9.36
CA LEU A 179 -22.41 6.13 -9.60
C LEU A 179 -22.06 6.50 -11.05
N PHE A 180 -20.96 5.96 -11.59
CA PHE A 180 -20.44 6.37 -12.91
C PHE A 180 -20.92 5.52 -14.09
N LEU A 181 -21.41 4.29 -13.87
CA LEU A 181 -21.83 3.38 -14.95
C LEU A 181 -23.14 2.66 -14.66
N GLY A 182 -23.30 2.08 -13.48
CA GLY A 182 -24.44 1.20 -13.15
C GLY A 182 -25.75 1.92 -12.84
N CYS A 183 -25.72 3.22 -12.57
CA CYS A 183 -26.91 4.00 -12.23
C CYS A 183 -27.74 4.26 -13.48
N GLY A 184 -29.06 4.02 -13.41
CA GLY A 184 -29.96 4.23 -14.53
C GLY A 184 -30.00 5.69 -15.03
N ILE A 185 -29.81 6.66 -14.14
CA ILE A 185 -29.74 8.09 -14.51
C ILE A 185 -28.41 8.37 -15.22
N THR A 186 -27.30 7.91 -14.65
CA THR A 186 -25.98 8.02 -15.27
C THR A 186 -25.93 7.36 -16.66
N TRP A 187 -26.56 6.20 -16.80
CA TRP A 187 -26.63 5.50 -18.09
C TRP A 187 -27.41 6.29 -19.14
N GLN A 188 -28.45 7.04 -18.75
CA GLN A 188 -29.14 7.96 -19.67
C GLN A 188 -28.20 9.07 -20.18
N VAL A 189 -27.32 9.59 -19.32
CA VAL A 189 -26.30 10.57 -19.72
C VAL A 189 -25.33 9.96 -20.74
N TRP A 190 -24.82 8.75 -20.46
CA TRP A 190 -23.98 8.01 -21.42
C TRP A 190 -24.69 7.80 -22.75
N CYS A 191 -25.93 7.29 -22.74
CA CYS A 191 -26.72 7.08 -23.95
C CYS A 191 -26.95 8.36 -24.74
N ALA A 192 -27.27 9.48 -24.09
CA ALA A 192 -27.47 10.76 -24.76
C ALA A 192 -26.20 11.23 -25.50
N TRP A 193 -25.04 11.11 -24.85
CA TRP A 193 -23.75 11.46 -25.46
C TRP A 193 -23.34 10.50 -26.58
N LEU A 194 -23.54 9.19 -26.38
CA LEU A 194 -23.25 8.17 -27.39
C LEU A 194 -24.11 8.36 -28.65
N LEU A 195 -25.40 8.67 -28.48
CA LEU A 195 -26.30 9.01 -29.58
C LEU A 195 -25.87 10.27 -30.31
N ALA A 196 -25.45 11.31 -29.59
CA ALA A 196 -24.93 12.55 -30.18
C ALA A 196 -23.66 12.32 -31.03
N LEU A 197 -22.88 11.29 -30.71
CA LEU A 197 -21.69 10.87 -31.44
C LEU A 197 -21.98 9.79 -32.49
N GLY A 198 -23.24 9.36 -32.65
CA GLY A 198 -23.64 8.33 -33.60
C GLY A 198 -23.07 6.94 -33.28
N ARG A 199 -22.83 6.62 -32.01
CA ARG A 199 -22.27 5.36 -31.55
C ARG A 199 -23.27 4.61 -30.66
N SER A 200 -23.27 3.29 -30.77
CA SER A 200 -23.89 2.39 -29.80
C SER A 200 -22.79 1.77 -28.93
N TRP A 201 -23.04 1.65 -27.62
CA TRP A 201 -22.08 1.07 -26.68
C TRP A 201 -22.79 0.16 -25.68
N CYS A 202 -22.09 -0.86 -25.19
CA CYS A 202 -22.56 -1.73 -24.13
C CYS A 202 -21.81 -1.43 -22.82
N LEU A 203 -22.49 -1.63 -21.70
CA LEU A 203 -21.86 -1.54 -20.39
C LEU A 203 -20.79 -2.63 -20.28
N SER A 204 -19.56 -2.25 -19.93
CA SER A 204 -18.47 -3.19 -19.64
C SER A 204 -18.48 -3.51 -18.15
N GLY A 205 -18.06 -4.73 -17.77
CA GLY A 205 -18.22 -5.25 -16.41
C GLY A 205 -17.57 -4.39 -15.32
N THR A 206 -16.41 -3.77 -15.60
CA THR A 206 -15.70 -2.90 -14.66
C THR A 206 -15.48 -1.49 -15.23
N LEU A 207 -15.17 -0.52 -14.36
CA LEU A 207 -14.80 0.85 -14.78
C LEU A 207 -13.55 0.84 -15.66
N LYS A 208 -12.58 -0.02 -15.34
CA LYS A 208 -11.36 -0.23 -16.11
C LYS A 208 -11.67 -0.75 -17.52
N ASP A 209 -12.45 -1.83 -17.62
CA ASP A 209 -12.82 -2.41 -18.93
C ASP A 209 -13.60 -1.41 -19.76
N HIS A 210 -14.46 -0.62 -19.12
CA HIS A 210 -15.18 0.44 -19.80
C HIS A 210 -14.20 1.49 -20.36
N PHE A 211 -13.27 2.00 -19.57
CA PHE A 211 -12.26 2.93 -20.08
C PHE A 211 -11.38 2.33 -21.18
N GLU A 212 -10.89 1.10 -21.01
CA GLU A 212 -10.07 0.42 -22.01
C GLU A 212 -10.83 0.21 -23.33
N SER A 213 -12.11 -0.13 -23.25
CA SER A 213 -12.98 -0.26 -24.42
C SER A 213 -13.07 1.06 -25.20
N TRP A 214 -13.03 2.22 -24.52
CA TRP A 214 -12.98 3.53 -25.18
C TRP A 214 -11.60 3.85 -25.77
N THR A 215 -10.53 3.30 -25.20
CA THR A 215 -9.16 3.54 -25.65
C THR A 215 -8.74 2.73 -26.87
N THR A 216 -9.33 1.55 -27.04
CA THR A 216 -8.99 0.55 -28.07
C THR A 216 -9.68 0.78 -29.40
N VAL A 217 -10.66 1.70 -29.47
CA VAL A 217 -11.33 2.05 -30.73
C VAL A 217 -10.31 2.66 -31.70
N ALA A 218 -10.08 1.94 -32.80
CA ALA A 218 -9.24 2.38 -33.91
C ALA A 218 -9.89 3.57 -34.64
N ALA A 219 -9.56 4.79 -34.20
CA ALA A 219 -10.00 6.03 -34.83
C ALA A 219 -8.79 6.83 -35.35
N ARG A 220 -9.00 7.67 -36.37
CA ARG A 220 -8.00 8.67 -36.80
C ARG A 220 -7.64 9.55 -35.59
N LYS A 221 -6.38 10.02 -35.50
CA LYS A 221 -5.88 10.75 -34.31
C LYS A 221 -6.81 11.88 -33.82
N VAL A 222 -7.44 12.62 -34.74
CA VAL A 222 -8.36 13.73 -34.43
C VAL A 222 -9.67 13.22 -33.80
N ASP A 223 -10.22 12.13 -34.33
CA ASP A 223 -11.45 11.51 -33.83
C ASP A 223 -11.22 10.88 -32.46
N ARG A 224 -10.02 10.35 -32.21
CA ARG A 224 -9.62 9.83 -30.89
C ARG A 224 -9.66 10.93 -29.82
N LYS A 225 -9.14 12.14 -30.11
CA LYS A 225 -9.19 13.24 -29.12
C LYS A 225 -10.62 13.62 -28.78
N ARG A 226 -11.48 13.81 -29.77
CA ARG A 226 -12.91 14.15 -29.56
C ARG A 226 -13.64 13.06 -28.78
N TRP A 227 -13.37 11.80 -29.09
CA TRP A 227 -13.93 10.65 -28.41
C TRP A 227 -13.53 10.59 -26.93
N PHE A 228 -12.24 10.76 -26.62
CA PHE A 228 -11.75 10.79 -25.24
C PHE A 228 -12.29 12.00 -24.47
N MET A 229 -12.35 13.18 -25.09
CA MET A 229 -12.97 14.34 -24.45
C MET A 229 -14.44 14.08 -24.09
N GLY A 230 -15.17 13.31 -24.92
CA GLY A 230 -16.53 12.87 -24.60
C GLY A 230 -16.59 12.01 -23.35
N PHE A 231 -15.71 11.01 -23.21
CA PHE A 231 -15.60 10.19 -22.00
C PHE A 231 -15.40 11.07 -20.76
N PHE A 232 -14.35 11.91 -20.78
CA PHE A 232 -14.02 12.78 -19.65
C PHE A 232 -15.12 13.79 -19.33
N ALA A 233 -15.82 14.29 -20.35
CA ALA A 233 -16.95 15.21 -20.16
C ALA A 233 -18.13 14.54 -19.48
N VAL A 234 -18.46 13.29 -19.84
CA VAL A 234 -19.52 12.53 -19.17
C VAL A 234 -19.15 12.29 -17.71
N VAL A 235 -17.92 11.83 -17.46
CA VAL A 235 -17.40 11.62 -16.09
C VAL A 235 -17.44 12.89 -15.25
N TRP A 236 -17.15 14.05 -15.84
CA TRP A 236 -17.23 15.33 -15.14
C TRP A 236 -18.66 15.82 -14.91
N THR A 237 -19.62 15.36 -15.73
CA THR A 237 -21.03 15.75 -15.63
C THR A 237 -21.75 14.98 -14.52
N ILE A 238 -21.32 13.73 -14.27
CA ILE A 238 -21.77 12.87 -13.18
C ILE A 238 -21.16 13.36 -11.86
#